data_AF-A0A8H4EXA2-F1
#
_entry.id   AF-A0A8H4EXA2-F1
#
_cell.length_a   1.000
_cell.length_b   1.000
_cell.length_c   1.000
_cell.angle_alpha   90.00
_cell.angle_beta   90.00
_cell.angle_gamma   90.00
#
_symmetry.space_group_name_H-M   'P 1'
#
loop_
_entity.id
_entity.type
_entity.pdbx_description
1 polymer ?
#
loop_
_entity_poly.entity_id
_entity_poly.type
_entity_poly.pdbx_seq_one_letter_code
_entity_poly.pdbx_strand_id
1 'polypeptide(L)'
;GYDIQLQSDTAFCSFMPPHPGDNVGATENDGIPFCTNATLGGQVFPEGFIKTAHFVKTSGYAQVTGTIDRAAYQLDPNDGGGQYDNMDIKDVTCNGYKYFVNLIEPDANVFCIRCCESQSDCNLGISTYGCERVVPGDYS
;
A
#
# COMPACT_ATOMS: atom_id res chain seq x y z
N GLY A 1 8.98 -11.53 9.99
CA GLY A 1 8.79 -10.13 9.62
C GLY A 1 9.04 -9.94 8.15
N TYR A 2 8.48 -8.88 7.57
CA TYR A 2 8.66 -8.51 6.16
C TYR A 2 9.64 -7.34 6.04
N ASP A 3 10.44 -7.32 4.98
CA ASP A 3 11.22 -6.14 4.58
C ASP A 3 10.85 -5.78 3.15
N ILE A 4 9.81 -4.97 2.99
CA ILE A 4 9.24 -4.63 1.68
C ILE A 4 9.99 -3.49 1.02
N GLN A 5 10.02 -3.48 -0.30
CA GLN A 5 10.80 -2.49 -1.06
C GLN A 5 9.92 -1.65 -2.00
N LEU A 6 10.17 -0.34 -2.05
CA LEU A 6 9.70 0.60 -3.06
C LEU A 6 10.90 1.17 -3.81
N GLN A 7 11.16 0.67 -5.01
CA GLN A 7 12.34 1.00 -5.80
C GLN A 7 12.01 1.80 -7.06
N SER A 8 10.88 1.51 -7.71
CA SER A 8 10.37 2.22 -8.88
C SER A 8 8.88 1.95 -9.07
N ASP A 9 8.28 2.51 -10.12
CA ASP A 9 6.92 2.24 -10.60
C ASP A 9 6.72 0.80 -11.09
N THR A 10 7.81 0.07 -11.40
CA THR A 10 7.76 -1.33 -11.84
C THR A 10 8.34 -2.32 -10.81
N ALA A 11 8.91 -1.80 -9.72
CA ALA A 11 9.54 -2.58 -8.66
C ALA A 11 9.12 -2.03 -7.29
N PHE A 12 7.96 -2.47 -6.79
CA PHE A 12 7.41 -2.03 -5.52
C PHE A 12 6.50 -3.08 -4.86
N CYS A 13 6.12 -2.84 -3.61
CA CYS A 13 5.15 -3.60 -2.85
C CYS A 13 4.00 -2.73 -2.32
N SER A 14 2.87 -3.36 -1.98
CA SER A 14 1.71 -2.82 -1.24
C SER A 14 1.23 -3.88 -0.26
N PHE A 15 0.65 -3.49 0.87
CA PHE A 15 -0.12 -4.43 1.68
C PHE A 15 -1.48 -4.67 1.05
N MET A 16 -2.01 -5.87 1.22
CA MET A 16 -3.34 -6.29 0.77
C MET A 16 -4.00 -7.13 1.86
N PRO A 17 -5.34 -7.28 1.83
CA PRO A 17 -6.03 -8.21 2.70
C PRO A 17 -5.49 -9.66 2.57
N PRO A 18 -5.51 -10.46 3.66
CA PRO A 18 -4.99 -11.83 3.66
C PRO A 18 -5.63 -12.75 2.62
N HIS A 19 -6.91 -12.55 2.30
CA HIS A 19 -7.64 -13.35 1.33
C HIS A 19 -8.36 -12.46 0.30
N PRO A 20 -8.58 -12.98 -0.93
CA PRO A 20 -9.41 -12.30 -1.92
C PRO A 20 -10.82 -12.02 -1.36
N GLY A 21 -11.30 -10.79 -1.58
CA GLY A 21 -12.63 -10.34 -1.14
C GLY A 21 -12.77 -10.01 0.35
N ASP A 22 -11.70 -10.12 1.13
CA ASP A 22 -11.68 -9.57 2.49
C ASP A 22 -11.85 -8.03 2.43
N ASN A 23 -12.57 -7.49 3.41
CA ASN A 23 -12.67 -6.04 3.59
C ASN A 23 -11.33 -5.48 4.08
N VAL A 24 -10.87 -4.40 3.47
CA VAL A 24 -9.55 -3.80 3.73
C VAL A 24 -9.48 -3.27 5.16
N GLY A 25 -10.43 -2.43 5.57
CA GLY A 25 -10.49 -1.85 6.92
C GLY A 25 -10.67 -2.89 8.03
N ALA A 26 -11.35 -4.01 7.75
CA ALA A 26 -11.51 -5.09 8.72
C ALA A 26 -10.24 -5.92 8.95
N THR A 27 -9.24 -5.81 8.07
CA THR A 27 -8.03 -6.63 8.07
C THR A 27 -6.75 -5.84 8.33
N GLU A 28 -6.84 -4.58 8.78
CA GLU A 28 -5.69 -3.67 8.99
C GLU A 28 -4.56 -4.28 9.85
N ASN A 29 -4.89 -5.15 10.82
CA ASN A 29 -3.92 -5.82 11.68
C ASN A 29 -3.27 -7.07 11.07
N ASP A 30 -3.80 -7.59 9.96
CA ASP A 30 -3.42 -8.87 9.37
C ASP A 30 -2.86 -8.74 7.95
N GLY A 31 -2.73 -7.52 7.42
CA GLY A 31 -2.31 -7.26 6.05
C GLY A 31 -1.03 -8.01 5.66
N ILE A 32 -0.99 -8.46 4.41
CA ILE A 32 0.16 -9.19 3.85
C ILE A 32 0.73 -8.43 2.63
N PRO A 33 2.06 -8.38 2.46
CA PRO A 33 2.64 -7.64 1.36
C PRO A 33 2.58 -8.43 0.07
N PHE A 34 2.12 -7.75 -0.97
CA PHE A 34 2.22 -8.16 -2.36
C PHE A 34 3.11 -7.17 -3.11
N CYS A 35 3.79 -7.65 -4.14
CA CYS A 35 4.84 -6.95 -4.84
C CYS A 35 4.79 -7.24 -6.34
N THR A 36 5.39 -6.36 -7.15
CA THR A 36 5.51 -6.60 -8.60
C THR A 36 6.38 -7.81 -8.94
N ASN A 37 7.26 -8.22 -8.01
CA ASN A 37 7.97 -9.49 -8.04
C ASN A 37 8.31 -9.97 -6.62
N ALA A 38 8.55 -11.27 -6.47
CA ALA A 38 8.77 -11.91 -5.16
C ALA A 38 10.10 -11.55 -4.47
N THR A 39 11.07 -10.95 -5.17
CA THR A 39 12.36 -10.59 -4.56
C THR A 39 12.31 -9.32 -3.71
N LEU A 40 11.17 -8.63 -3.69
CA LEU A 40 10.96 -7.37 -2.97
C LEU A 40 10.41 -7.53 -1.56
N GLY A 41 10.30 -8.77 -1.05
CA GLY A 41 9.94 -9.05 0.35
C GLY A 41 8.48 -9.45 0.58
N GLY A 42 7.71 -9.75 -0.47
CA GLY A 42 6.31 -10.17 -0.39
C GLY A 42 5.90 -11.15 -1.48
N GLN A 43 4.60 -11.43 -1.56
CA GLN A 43 4.00 -12.27 -2.60
C GLN A 43 3.93 -11.51 -3.94
N VAL A 44 3.67 -12.16 -5.06
CA VAL A 44 3.47 -11.45 -6.34
C VAL A 44 2.02 -10.99 -6.45
N PHE A 45 1.79 -9.74 -6.85
CA PHE A 45 0.44 -9.22 -7.12
C PHE A 45 -0.34 -10.16 -8.05
N PRO A 46 -1.67 -10.30 -7.86
CA PRO A 46 -2.52 -10.95 -8.85
C PRO A 46 -2.34 -10.29 -10.22
N GLU A 47 -2.40 -11.09 -11.28
CA GLU A 47 -2.26 -10.58 -12.64
C GLU A 47 -3.32 -9.50 -12.92
N GLY A 48 -2.87 -8.35 -13.42
CA GLY A 48 -3.73 -7.22 -13.74
C GLY A 48 -4.21 -6.41 -12.55
N PHE A 49 -3.84 -6.75 -11.31
CA PHE A 49 -4.26 -6.00 -10.12
C PHE A 49 -3.74 -4.55 -10.13
N ILE A 50 -2.48 -4.33 -10.45
CA ILE A 50 -1.92 -2.97 -10.62
C ILE A 50 -2.21 -2.48 -12.03
N LYS A 51 -2.83 -1.29 -12.16
CA LYS A 51 -3.19 -0.69 -13.45
C LYS A 51 -2.32 0.50 -13.79
N THR A 52 -2.07 1.38 -12.84
CA THR A 52 -1.09 2.46 -12.94
C THR A 52 -0.26 2.52 -11.67
N ALA A 53 0.98 2.99 -11.79
CA ALA A 53 1.89 3.14 -10.67
C ALA A 53 2.83 4.31 -10.95
N HIS A 54 2.97 5.21 -9.98
CA HIS A 54 3.77 6.43 -10.08
C HIS A 54 4.71 6.50 -8.89
N PHE A 55 6.00 6.38 -9.15
CA PHE A 55 7.01 6.37 -8.10
C PHE A 55 7.62 7.74 -7.87
N VAL A 56 7.70 8.14 -6.60
CA VAL A 56 8.40 9.35 -6.17
C VAL A 56 9.34 9.00 -5.04
N LYS A 57 10.58 9.48 -5.13
CA LYS A 57 11.58 9.38 -4.07
C LYS A 57 12.11 10.76 -3.69
N THR A 58 12.15 11.03 -2.39
CA THR A 58 12.75 12.21 -1.79
C THR A 58 13.85 11.80 -0.83
N SER A 59 14.41 12.77 -0.07
CA SER A 59 15.33 12.48 1.03
C SER A 59 14.65 11.89 2.27
N GLY A 60 13.33 12.04 2.43
CA GLY A 60 12.61 11.59 3.63
C GLY A 60 11.66 10.41 3.40
N TYR A 61 11.31 10.13 2.14
CA TYR A 61 10.41 9.03 1.82
C TYR A 61 10.56 8.52 0.39
N ALA A 62 10.07 7.30 0.17
CA ALA A 62 9.74 6.76 -1.14
C ALA A 62 8.25 6.39 -1.16
N GLN A 63 7.55 6.65 -2.26
CA GLN A 63 6.15 6.33 -2.40
C GLN A 63 5.81 5.76 -3.78
N VAL A 64 4.72 5.01 -3.83
CA VAL A 64 4.02 4.65 -5.06
C VAL A 64 2.55 4.99 -4.87
N THR A 65 1.98 5.71 -5.84
CA THR A 65 0.54 5.99 -5.94
C THR A 65 0.03 5.49 -7.28
N GLY A 66 -1.24 5.13 -7.38
CA GLY A 66 -1.81 4.68 -8.64
C GLY A 66 -3.16 4.01 -8.52
N THR A 67 -3.54 3.31 -9.57
CA THR A 67 -4.84 2.66 -9.69
C THR A 67 -4.74 1.15 -9.68
N ILE A 68 -5.81 0.51 -9.21
CA ILE A 68 -5.96 -0.95 -9.16
C ILE A 68 -7.14 -1.43 -10.00
N ASP A 69 -7.15 -2.71 -10.32
CA ASP A 69 -8.34 -3.46 -10.69
C ASP A 69 -8.74 -4.35 -9.52
N ARG A 70 -9.69 -3.84 -8.72
CA ARG A 70 -10.21 -4.53 -7.53
C ARG A 70 -10.71 -5.94 -7.83
N ALA A 71 -11.20 -6.21 -9.05
CA ALA A 71 -11.77 -7.50 -9.41
C ALA A 71 -10.70 -8.60 -9.50
N ALA A 72 -9.45 -8.23 -9.82
CA ALA A 72 -8.31 -9.16 -9.82
C ALA A 72 -8.03 -9.78 -8.44
N TYR A 73 -8.53 -9.15 -7.37
CA TYR A 73 -8.46 -9.67 -6.00
C TYR A 73 -9.83 -9.74 -5.29
N GLN A 74 -10.92 -9.72 -6.08
CA GLN A 74 -12.31 -9.87 -5.61
C GLN A 74 -12.76 -8.84 -4.55
N LEU A 75 -12.10 -7.68 -4.47
CA LEU A 75 -12.44 -6.66 -3.46
C LEU A 75 -13.80 -6.00 -3.78
N ASP A 76 -14.58 -5.71 -2.75
CA ASP A 76 -15.94 -5.16 -2.87
C ASP A 76 -15.89 -3.72 -3.42
N PRO A 77 -16.63 -3.38 -4.50
CA PRO A 77 -16.75 -2.00 -4.99
C PRO A 77 -17.33 -0.99 -4.00
N ASN A 78 -17.90 -1.44 -2.87
CA ASN A 78 -18.43 -0.57 -1.81
C ASN A 78 -17.50 -0.51 -0.59
N ASP A 79 -16.36 -1.19 -0.62
CA ASP A 79 -15.34 -1.08 0.42
C ASP A 79 -14.59 0.24 0.25
N GLY A 80 -14.77 1.14 1.22
CA GLY A 80 -14.08 2.44 1.28
C GLY A 80 -12.61 2.34 1.65
N GLY A 81 -12.10 1.13 1.90
CA GLY A 81 -10.70 0.89 2.15
C GLY A 81 -10.31 0.83 3.62
N GLY A 82 -9.01 0.88 3.85
CA GLY A 82 -8.37 0.83 5.16
C GLY A 82 -6.91 1.24 5.08
N GLN A 83 -6.27 1.37 6.24
CA GLN A 83 -4.87 1.73 6.40
C GLN A 83 -4.08 0.57 6.99
N TYR A 84 -3.04 0.15 6.29
CA TYR A 84 -1.99 -0.71 6.85
C TYR A 84 -0.79 0.16 7.20
N ASP A 85 -0.33 0.07 8.45
CA ASP A 85 0.86 0.78 8.89
C ASP A 85 1.69 0.00 9.93
N ASN A 86 2.76 0.61 10.41
CA ASN A 86 3.68 0.01 11.38
C ASN A 86 3.12 -0.11 12.80
N MET A 87 1.96 0.47 13.08
CA MET A 87 1.21 0.35 14.33
C MET A 87 0.32 -0.89 14.31
N ASP A 88 -0.25 -1.23 13.17
CA ASP A 88 -1.12 -2.40 13.02
C ASP A 88 -0.30 -3.68 12.81
N ILE A 89 0.69 -3.63 11.90
CA ILE A 89 1.47 -4.81 11.51
C ILE A 89 2.87 -4.76 12.14
N LYS A 90 3.21 -5.79 12.93
CA LYS A 90 4.49 -5.90 13.64
C LYS A 90 5.57 -6.57 12.80
N ASP A 91 6.83 -6.28 13.15
CA ASP A 91 8.03 -6.84 12.52
C ASP A 91 8.11 -6.59 11.00
N VAL A 92 7.69 -5.41 10.55
CA VAL A 92 7.76 -4.97 9.16
C VAL A 92 8.71 -3.78 9.03
N THR A 93 9.54 -3.80 7.99
CA THR A 93 10.26 -2.64 7.48
C THR A 93 9.90 -2.34 6.04
N CYS A 94 10.01 -1.07 5.66
CA CYS A 94 9.71 -0.56 4.32
C CYS A 94 10.94 0.21 3.83
N ASN A 95 11.66 -0.30 2.84
CA ASN A 95 13.00 0.17 2.45
C ASN A 95 13.97 0.23 3.65
N GLY A 96 13.85 -0.71 4.59
CA GLY A 96 14.63 -0.69 5.85
C GLY A 96 14.16 0.33 6.89
N TYR A 97 13.15 1.16 6.59
CA TYR A 97 12.58 2.10 7.56
C TYR A 97 11.45 1.47 8.37
N LYS A 98 11.30 1.96 9.61
CA LYS A 98 10.24 1.51 10.53
C LYS A 98 8.85 2.01 10.12
N TYR A 99 8.77 3.23 9.59
CA TYR A 99 7.50 3.90 9.36
C TYR A 99 7.05 3.68 7.93
N PHE A 100 5.79 3.32 7.76
CA PHE A 100 5.14 3.28 6.47
C PHE A 100 3.65 3.57 6.64
N VAL A 101 3.03 3.97 5.54
CA VAL A 101 1.57 4.05 5.44
C VAL A 101 1.17 3.46 4.10
N ASN A 102 0.13 2.63 4.10
CA ASN A 102 -0.43 2.04 2.89
C ASN A 102 -1.95 2.06 2.97
N LEU A 103 -2.61 2.49 1.90
CA LEU A 103 -4.06 2.40 1.77
C LEU A 103 -4.40 1.71 0.45
N ILE A 104 -5.50 0.94 0.48
CA ILE A 104 -6.20 0.43 -0.68
C ILE A 104 -7.65 0.88 -0.55
N GLU A 105 -8.19 1.50 -1.59
CA GLU A 105 -9.56 2.01 -1.66
C GLU A 105 -10.28 1.35 -2.84
N PRO A 106 -10.93 0.18 -2.61
CA PRO A 106 -11.60 -0.56 -3.66
C PRO A 106 -12.74 0.21 -4.35
N ASP A 107 -13.49 1.02 -3.61
CA ASP A 107 -14.57 1.85 -4.13
C ASP A 107 -14.08 2.88 -5.18
N ALA A 108 -12.90 3.45 -4.94
CA ALA A 108 -12.24 4.41 -5.82
C ALA A 108 -11.27 3.76 -6.84
N ASN A 109 -10.96 2.46 -6.71
CA ASN A 109 -9.92 1.77 -7.49
C ASN A 109 -8.53 2.42 -7.37
N VAL A 110 -8.17 2.91 -6.19
CA VAL A 110 -6.85 3.52 -5.96
C VAL A 110 -6.09 2.80 -4.85
N PHE A 111 -4.77 2.93 -4.90
CA PHE A 111 -3.88 2.52 -3.83
C PHE A 111 -2.75 3.53 -3.66
N CYS A 112 -2.15 3.54 -2.47
CA CYS A 112 -0.97 4.32 -2.21
C CYS A 112 -0.14 3.70 -1.10
N ILE A 113 1.17 3.78 -1.23
CA ILE A 113 2.12 3.37 -0.20
C ILE A 113 3.24 4.39 -0.08
N ARG A 114 3.68 4.66 1.14
CA ARG A 114 4.88 5.46 1.41
C ARG A 114 5.71 4.80 2.50
N CYS A 115 6.98 4.53 2.20
CA CYS A 115 8.00 4.24 3.21
C CYS A 115 8.60 5.56 3.70
N CYS A 116 8.70 5.74 5.02
CA CYS A 116 9.09 7.00 5.65
C CYS A 116 10.29 6.82 6.57
N GLU A 117 11.30 7.70 6.46
CA GLU A 117 12.43 7.71 7.41
C GLU A 117 11.97 8.12 8.81
N SER A 118 11.05 9.08 8.89
CA SER A 118 10.49 9.59 10.14
C SER A 118 8.98 9.43 10.18
N GLN A 119 8.40 9.33 11.38
CA GLN A 119 6.95 9.26 11.54
C GLN A 119 6.23 10.50 10.96
N SER A 120 6.86 11.68 10.99
CA SER A 120 6.28 12.91 10.43
C SER A 120 6.08 12.88 8.91
N ASP A 121 6.76 11.99 8.18
CA ASP A 121 6.58 11.84 6.73
C ASP A 121 5.37 10.94 6.38
N CYS A 122 4.83 10.22 7.38
CA CYS A 122 3.72 9.28 7.28
C CYS A 122 2.55 9.76 8.16
N ASN A 123 1.46 10.22 7.54
CA ASN A 123 0.31 10.79 8.26
C ASN A 123 -0.65 9.71 8.79
N LEU A 124 -0.31 9.03 9.89
CA LEU A 124 -1.01 7.87 10.48
C LEU A 124 -2.27 8.22 11.32
N GLY A 125 -3.02 9.27 10.99
CA GLY A 125 -4.18 9.70 11.79
C GLY A 125 -5.34 10.29 10.99
N ILE A 126 -5.26 10.14 9.67
CA ILE A 126 -6.19 10.74 8.70
C ILE A 126 -6.60 9.73 7.63
N SER A 127 -6.59 8.43 7.96
CA SER A 127 -6.89 7.34 7.02
C SER A 127 -8.26 7.49 6.34
N THR A 128 -9.27 7.99 7.06
CA THR A 128 -10.63 8.23 6.52
C THR A 128 -10.72 9.30 5.43
N TYR A 129 -9.65 10.06 5.19
CA TYR A 129 -9.58 11.02 4.08
C TYR A 129 -9.09 10.40 2.77
N GLY A 130 -8.54 9.19 2.84
CA GLY A 130 -8.09 8.44 1.68
C GLY A 130 -6.77 8.89 1.06
N CYS A 131 -6.40 8.20 0.00
CA CYS A 131 -5.07 8.11 -0.57
C CYS A 131 -4.55 9.47 -1.01
N GLU A 132 -5.36 10.21 -1.77
CA GLU A 132 -4.98 11.53 -2.28
C GLU A 132 -4.54 12.50 -1.18
N ARG A 133 -5.10 12.36 0.03
CA ARG A 133 -4.78 13.23 1.16
C ARG A 133 -3.70 12.67 2.07
N VAL A 134 -3.66 11.36 2.29
CA VAL A 134 -2.63 10.72 3.12
C VAL A 134 -1.27 10.71 2.41
N VAL A 135 -1.27 10.33 1.13
CA VAL A 135 -0.09 10.23 0.27
C VAL A 135 -0.35 11.00 -1.03
N PRO A 136 -0.23 12.35 -1.02
CA PRO A 136 -0.41 13.12 -2.25
C PRO A 136 0.52 12.64 -3.37
N GLY A 137 -0.02 12.50 -4.58
CA GLY A 137 0.69 11.92 -5.71
C GLY A 137 -0.15 11.91 -6.99
N ASP A 138 0.31 11.15 -7.98
CA ASP A 138 -0.40 10.92 -9.24
C ASP A 138 -1.20 9.60 -9.14
N TYR A 139 -2.47 9.68 -9.51
CA TYR A 139 -3.44 8.58 -9.50
C TYR A 139 -4.09 8.37 -10.88
N SER A 140 -3.52 8.96 -11.93
CA SER A 140 -3.96 8.78 -13.31
C SER A 140 -3.44 7.51 -13.96
#